data_AF-A0A537DWF4-F1
#
_entry.id   AF-A0A537DWF4-F1
#
_cell.length_a   1.000
_cell.length_b   1.000
_cell.length_c   1.000
_cell.angle_alpha   90.00
_cell.angle_beta   90.00
_cell.angle_gamma   90.00
#
_symmetry.space_group_name_H-M   'P 1'
#
loop_
_entity.id
_entity.type
_entity.pdbx_description
1 polymer ?
#
loop_
_entity_poly.entity_id
_entity_poly.type
_entity_poly.pdbx_seq_one_letter_code
_entity_poly.pdbx_strand_id
1 'polypeptide(L)'
;MVLDSASPTVFHMLERLVGKRVLAVINRDFGYEGQVAVVSHDPPGIWLTESEAVILRSTVVSPIPQIVNREPKGETFLHLDAIQRLEAFSEGKASARR
;
A
#
# COMPACT_ATOMS: atom_id res chain seq x y z
N MET A 1 21.93 2.41 31.89
CA MET A 1 21.11 2.96 30.80
C MET A 1 21.03 1.88 29.74
N VAL A 2 20.00 1.05 29.79
CA VAL A 2 19.78 -0.01 28.80
C VAL A 2 19.13 0.66 27.61
N LEU A 3 19.79 0.68 26.46
CA LEU A 3 19.15 1.00 25.19
C LEU A 3 18.20 -0.16 24.90
N ASP A 4 16.92 0.02 25.23
CA ASP A 4 15.89 -0.94 24.84
C ASP A 4 15.86 -0.99 23.32
N SER A 5 16.44 -2.04 22.74
CA SER A 5 16.33 -2.35 21.32
C SER A 5 14.93 -2.91 21.07
N ALA A 6 13.91 -2.07 21.29
CA ALA A 6 12.53 -2.43 21.07
C ALA A 6 12.37 -2.82 19.59
N SER A 7 11.80 -4.00 19.35
CA SER A 7 11.51 -4.45 17.99
C SER A 7 10.59 -3.43 17.32
N PRO A 8 10.86 -3.03 16.06
CA PRO A 8 10.06 -2.01 15.38
C PRO A 8 8.60 -2.44 15.32
N THR A 9 7.70 -1.54 15.74
CA THR A 9 6.25 -1.78 15.64
C THR A 9 5.80 -1.69 14.18
N VAL A 10 4.57 -2.16 13.89
CA VAL A 10 3.96 -1.99 12.57
C VAL A 10 3.94 -0.53 12.13
N PHE A 11 3.69 0.40 13.06
CA PHE A 11 3.74 1.84 12.76
C PHE A 11 5.12 2.29 12.32
N HIS A 12 6.20 1.88 12.99
CA HIS A 12 7.56 2.18 12.53
C HIS A 12 7.86 1.60 11.13
N MET A 13 7.28 0.44 10.79
CA MET A 13 7.42 -0.13 9.45
C MET A 13 6.64 0.69 8.41
N LEU A 14 5.43 1.14 8.73
CA LEU A 14 4.60 1.98 7.86
C LEU A 14 5.22 3.38 7.66
N GLU A 15 5.80 3.96 8.71
CA GLU A 15 6.48 5.26 8.64
C GLU A 15 7.65 5.24 7.65
N ARG A 16 8.35 4.10 7.52
CA ARG A 16 9.40 3.90 6.51
C ARG A 16 8.87 3.81 5.07
N LEU A 17 7.56 3.77 4.89
CA LEU A 17 6.89 3.80 3.58
C LEU A 17 6.39 5.19 3.21
N VAL A 18 6.43 6.19 4.12
CA VAL A 18 6.08 7.57 3.78
C VAL A 18 6.92 8.06 2.60
N GLY A 19 6.25 8.67 1.63
CA GLY A 19 6.82 9.11 0.36
C GLY A 19 6.94 8.01 -0.70
N LYS A 20 6.72 6.73 -0.37
CA LYS A 20 6.78 5.62 -1.33
C LYS A 20 5.41 5.32 -1.92
N ARG A 21 5.40 4.89 -3.18
CA ARG A 21 4.20 4.35 -3.81
C ARG A 21 3.98 2.92 -3.31
N VAL A 22 2.73 2.61 -2.95
CA VAL A 22 2.32 1.31 -2.42
C VAL A 22 1.06 0.81 -3.11
N LEU A 23 0.89 -0.51 -3.10
CA LEU A 23 -0.37 -1.20 -3.38
C LEU A 23 -0.92 -1.75 -2.05
N ALA A 24 -2.02 -1.17 -1.57
CA ALA A 24 -2.79 -1.64 -0.43
C ALA A 24 -3.91 -2.57 -0.91
N VAL A 25 -3.76 -3.87 -0.66
CA VAL A 25 -4.73 -4.90 -1.05
C VAL A 25 -5.77 -5.03 0.05
N ILE A 26 -7.03 -4.77 -0.29
CA ILE A 26 -8.18 -4.85 0.63
C ILE A 26 -8.77 -6.27 0.62
N ASN A 27 -8.86 -6.87 -0.56
CA ASN A 27 -9.25 -8.26 -0.75
C ASN A 27 -8.64 -8.82 -2.05
N ARG A 28 -9.04 -10.05 -2.42
CA ARG A 28 -8.50 -10.72 -3.60
C ARG A 28 -8.64 -9.93 -4.91
N ASP A 29 -9.74 -9.19 -5.06
CA ASP A 29 -10.12 -8.54 -6.31
C ASP A 29 -9.98 -7.01 -6.27
N PHE A 30 -9.70 -6.42 -5.10
CA PHE A 30 -9.72 -4.97 -4.91
C PHE A 30 -8.59 -4.45 -4.02
N GLY A 31 -8.08 -3.27 -4.37
CA GLY A 31 -7.06 -2.56 -3.61
C GLY A 31 -7.02 -1.06 -3.93
N TYR A 32 -6.01 -0.39 -3.40
CA TYR A 32 -5.66 0.99 -3.74
C TYR A 32 -4.17 1.09 -4.05
N GLU A 33 -3.83 1.86 -5.07
CA GLU A 33 -2.45 2.28 -5.32
C GLU A 33 -2.32 3.77 -5.02
N GLY A 34 -1.25 4.20 -4.35
CA GLY A 34 -1.00 5.62 -4.10
C GLY A 34 0.32 5.83 -3.37
N GLN A 35 0.70 7.10 -3.17
CA GLN A 35 1.86 7.45 -2.37
C GLN A 35 1.46 7.60 -0.90
N VAL A 36 2.17 6.95 0.02
CA VAL A 36 1.90 7.11 1.45
C VAL A 36 2.29 8.53 1.88
N ALA A 37 1.30 9.35 2.23
CA ALA A 37 1.53 10.72 2.66
C ALA A 37 1.81 10.80 4.16
N VAL A 38 1.03 10.08 4.97
CA VAL A 38 1.16 10.06 6.43
C VAL A 38 0.62 8.76 7.00
N VAL A 39 1.19 8.35 8.14
CA VAL A 39 0.70 7.25 8.97
C VAL A 39 -0.11 7.84 10.12
N SER A 40 -1.35 7.37 10.30
CA SER A 40 -2.23 7.76 11.40
C SER A 40 -2.21 6.68 12.48
N HIS A 41 -2.02 7.07 13.74
CA HIS A 41 -2.10 6.16 14.88
C HIS A 41 -3.52 6.06 15.45
N ASP A 42 -4.32 7.11 15.29
CA ASP A 42 -5.69 7.19 15.78
C ASP A 42 -6.58 7.99 14.80
N PRO A 43 -7.43 7.33 13.99
CA PRO A 43 -7.56 5.89 13.85
C PRO A 43 -6.33 5.26 13.16
N PRO A 44 -5.99 3.99 13.42
CA PRO A 44 -4.81 3.34 12.85
C PRO A 44 -4.98 3.15 11.34
N GLY A 45 -4.13 3.81 10.54
CA GLY A 45 -4.26 3.78 9.09
C GLY A 45 -3.16 4.52 8.35
N ILE A 46 -3.34 4.62 7.04
CA ILE A 46 -2.47 5.39 6.15
C ILE A 46 -3.30 6.31 5.27
N TRP A 47 -2.77 7.50 5.00
CA TRP A 47 -3.29 8.37 3.96
C TRP A 47 -2.48 8.18 2.69
N LEU A 48 -3.20 8.00 1.59
CA LEU A 48 -2.64 7.95 0.24
C LEU A 48 -2.94 9.25 -0.49
N THR A 49 -1.94 9.80 -1.17
CA THR A 49 -2.09 10.84 -2.20
C THR A 49 -2.00 10.20 -3.59
N GLU A 50 -2.60 10.87 -4.58
CA GLU A 50 -2.71 10.36 -5.95
C GLU A 50 -3.29 8.93 -6.01
N SER A 51 -4.22 8.66 -5.09
CA SER A 51 -4.81 7.35 -4.88
C SER A 51 -5.66 6.94 -6.08
N GLU A 52 -5.49 5.70 -6.50
CA GLU A 52 -6.33 5.01 -7.47
C GLU A 52 -6.93 3.77 -6.81
N ALA A 53 -8.25 3.61 -6.90
CA ALA A 53 -8.89 2.33 -6.64
C ALA A 53 -8.52 1.36 -7.77
N VAL A 54 -8.06 0.16 -7.43
CA VAL A 54 -7.59 -0.82 -8.41
C VAL A 54 -8.35 -2.13 -8.33
N ILE A 55 -8.60 -2.73 -9.50
CA ILE A 55 -9.15 -4.08 -9.62
C ILE A 55 -8.00 -5.05 -9.87
N LEU A 56 -7.89 -6.06 -9.03
CA LEU A 56 -6.90 -7.13 -9.11
C LEU A 56 -7.55 -8.37 -9.74
N ARG A 57 -6.86 -9.02 -10.68
CA ARG A 57 -7.31 -10.29 -11.26
C ARG A 57 -6.16 -11.27 -11.43
N SER A 58 -6.42 -12.52 -11.04
CA SER A 58 -5.58 -13.69 -11.32
C SER A 58 -6.30 -14.60 -12.32
N THR A 59 -5.58 -15.24 -13.23
CA THR A 59 -6.13 -16.27 -14.13
C THR A 59 -5.44 -17.61 -13.88
N VAL A 60 -5.99 -18.71 -14.42
CA VAL A 60 -5.36 -20.04 -14.33
C VAL A 60 -3.94 -20.03 -14.91
N VAL A 61 -3.72 -19.27 -15.99
CA VAL A 61 -2.41 -19.13 -16.65
C VAL A 61 -1.51 -18.06 -16.01
N SER A 62 -2.05 -17.16 -15.20
CA SER A 62 -1.31 -16.13 -14.47
C SER A 62 -1.87 -16.00 -13.05
N PRO A 63 -1.43 -16.86 -12.12
CA PRO A 63 -1.99 -16.94 -10.78
C PRO A 63 -1.66 -15.72 -9.91
N ILE A 64 -0.65 -14.93 -10.28
CA ILE A 64 -0.26 -13.70 -9.57
C ILE A 64 -1.27 -12.60 -9.94
N PRO A 65 -2.02 -12.05 -8.98
CA PRO A 65 -2.96 -10.96 -9.25
C PRO A 65 -2.28 -9.79 -9.95
N GLN A 66 -2.85 -9.34 -11.06
CA GLN A 66 -2.43 -8.16 -11.81
C GLN A 66 -3.49 -7.07 -11.70
N ILE A 67 -3.07 -5.81 -11.72
CA ILE A 67 -3.99 -4.67 -11.83
C ILE A 67 -4.54 -4.64 -13.26
N VAL A 68 -5.85 -4.79 -13.41
CA VAL A 68 -6.55 -4.77 -14.71
C VAL A 68 -7.37 -3.50 -14.94
N ASN A 69 -7.64 -2.73 -13.87
CA ASN A 69 -8.33 -1.46 -13.95
C ASN A 69 -7.90 -0.53 -12.82
N ARG A 70 -7.97 0.78 -13.07
CA ARG A 70 -7.62 1.88 -12.15
C ARG A 70 -8.69 2.96 -12.24
N GLU A 71 -9.15 3.47 -11.11
CA GLU A 71 -10.06 4.60 -11.02
C GLU A 71 -9.50 5.65 -10.04
N PRO A 72 -9.28 6.91 -10.47
CA PRO A 72 -8.71 7.92 -9.60
C PRO A 72 -9.67 8.27 -8.45
N LYS A 73 -9.12 8.38 -7.23
CA LYS A 73 -9.84 8.76 -6.00
C LYS A 73 -9.23 9.97 -5.29
N GLY A 74 -8.02 10.40 -5.65
CA GLY A 74 -7.39 11.58 -5.07
C GLY A 74 -6.74 11.27 -3.72
N GLU A 75 -7.15 11.95 -2.66
CA GLU A 75 -6.70 11.63 -1.29
C GLU A 75 -7.59 10.54 -0.70
N THR A 76 -6.99 9.51 -0.10
CA THR A 76 -7.75 8.37 0.46
C THR A 76 -7.15 7.93 1.78
N PHE A 77 -7.98 7.88 2.82
CA PHE A 77 -7.63 7.22 4.08
C PHE A 77 -7.97 5.73 4.01
N LEU A 78 -7.02 4.89 4.43
CA LEU A 78 -7.20 3.45 4.56
C LEU A 78 -6.93 3.03 6.00
N HIS A 79 -7.96 2.51 6.65
CA HIS A 79 -7.84 1.91 7.99
C HIS A 79 -7.03 0.60 7.90
N LEU A 80 -6.15 0.33 8.88
CA LEU A 80 -5.31 -0.87 8.85
C LEU A 80 -6.12 -2.16 8.84
N ASP A 81 -7.25 -2.20 9.57
CA ASP A 81 -8.15 -3.37 9.59
C ASP A 81 -8.73 -3.75 8.22
N ALA A 82 -8.75 -2.81 7.27
CA ALA A 82 -9.21 -3.09 5.90
C ALA A 82 -8.10 -3.62 5.00
N ILE A 83 -6.83 -3.53 5.41
CA ILE A 83 -5.67 -3.87 4.57
C ILE A 83 -5.24 -5.31 4.87
N GLN A 84 -5.36 -6.19 3.89
CA GLN A 84 -4.83 -7.56 3.97
C GLN A 84 -3.33 -7.62 3.68
N ARG A 85 -2.85 -6.76 2.78
CA ARG A 85 -1.44 -6.73 2.37
C ARG A 85 -1.05 -5.36 1.86
N LEU A 86 0.17 -4.94 2.18
CA LEU A 86 0.76 -3.70 1.68
C LEU A 86 2.05 -4.03 0.92
N GLU A 87 2.11 -3.67 -0.35
CA GLU A 87 3.26 -3.91 -1.22
C GLU A 87 3.89 -2.58 -1.60
N ALA A 88 5.17 -2.37 -1.29
CA ALA A 88 5.89 -1.16 -1.69
C ALA A 88 6.56 -1.36 -3.05
N PHE A 89 6.40 -0.40 -3.95
CA PHE A 89 7.12 -0.41 -5.21
C PHE A 89 8.58 0.01 -4.97
N SER A 90 9.53 -0.80 -5.42
CA SER A 90 10.95 -0.42 -5.40
C SER A 90 11.18 0.64 -6.48
N GLU A 91 11.89 1.72 -6.12
CA GLU A 91 12.24 2.83 -7.02
C GLU A 91 12.99 2.39 -8.30
N GLY A 92 13.48 1.14 -8.35
CA GLY A 92 14.26 0.61 -9.48
C GLY A 92 13.49 0.03 -10.67
N LYS A 93 12.14 -0.01 -10.68
CA LYS A 93 11.38 -0.66 -11.78
C LYS A 93 10.11 0.09 -12.26
N ALA A 94 10.07 1.41 -12.14
CA ALA A 94 8.95 2.20 -12.68
C ALA A 94 9.04 2.48 -14.21
N SER A 95 10.08 1.99 -14.92
CA SER A 95 10.28 2.31 -16.36
C SER A 95 10.65 1.10 -17.22
N ALA A 96 9.89 0.01 -17.12
CA ALA A 96 10.00 -1.10 -18.06
C ALA A 96 8.63 -1.75 -18.28
N ARG A 97 7.70 -0.99 -18.85
CA ARG A 97 6.47 -1.44 -19.53
C ARG A 97 5.84 -0.21 -20.19
N ARG A 98 6.42 0.21 -21.31
CA ARG A 98 5.73 0.89 -22.39
C ARG A 98 5.77 -0.02 -23.60
#